data_AF-A0A9D5ZPC5-F1
#
_entry.id   AF-A0A9D5ZPC5-F1
#
_cell.length_a   1.000
_cell.length_b   1.000
_cell.length_c   1.000
_cell.angle_alpha   90.00
_cell.angle_beta   90.00
_cell.angle_gamma   90.00
#
_symmetry.space_group_name_H-M   'P 1'
#
loop_
_entity.id
_entity.type
_entity.pdbx_description
1 polymer ?
#
loop_
_entity_poly.entity_id
_entity_poly.type
_entity_poly.pdbx_seq_one_letter_code
_entity_poly.pdbx_strand_id
1 'polypeptide(L)'
;MDIKKIGNNLNLPKENADEKLKKACKDFEAVFINEMFKAMRKTVPGDDIFGKSFARDTYEDMYYNEVATKMSKGEGFGLADTMYRQLSHKFKKTTAKE
;
A
#
# COMPACT_ATOMS: atom_id res chain seq x y z
N MET A 1 15.54 -2.15 16.36
CA MET A 1 14.98 -3.01 15.29
C MET A 1 15.75 -2.72 14.02
N ASP A 2 16.67 -3.61 13.65
CA ASP A 2 17.61 -3.40 12.55
C ASP A 2 16.96 -3.56 11.17
N ILE A 3 16.87 -2.45 10.45
CA ILE A 3 16.38 -2.33 9.07
C ILE A 3 17.22 -3.21 8.11
N LYS A 4 18.44 -3.61 8.50
CA LYS A 4 19.33 -4.50 7.74
C LYS A 4 18.86 -5.96 7.66
N LYS A 5 18.05 -6.44 8.62
CA LYS A 5 17.55 -7.84 8.61
C LYS A 5 16.40 -8.07 7.62
N ILE A 6 15.75 -7.01 7.15
CA ILE A 6 14.63 -7.11 6.21
C ILE A 6 15.14 -7.33 4.77
N GLY A 7 16.42 -7.03 4.49
CA GLY A 7 17.00 -7.10 3.14
C GLY A 7 17.52 -8.47 2.70
N ASN A 8 17.68 -9.45 3.60
CA ASN A 8 18.49 -10.66 3.30
C ASN A 8 17.71 -11.96 3.11
N ASN A 9 16.41 -11.91 2.78
CA ASN A 9 15.60 -13.13 2.61
C ASN A 9 14.80 -13.21 1.30
N LEU A 10 15.23 -12.48 0.27
CA LEU A 10 14.63 -12.55 -1.07
C LEU A 10 15.63 -13.17 -2.07
N ASN A 11 16.24 -14.31 -1.72
CA ASN A 11 16.90 -15.16 -2.69
C ASN A 11 15.83 -15.92 -3.51
N LEU A 12 15.11 -15.17 -4.34
CA LEU A 12 14.08 -15.68 -5.22
C LEU A 12 14.55 -15.51 -6.67
N PRO A 13 14.20 -16.45 -7.57
CA PRO A 13 14.46 -16.31 -9.00
C PRO A 13 14.06 -14.91 -9.48
N LYS A 14 14.90 -14.25 -10.30
CA LYS A 14 14.74 -12.83 -10.67
C LYS A 14 13.32 -12.47 -11.18
N GLU A 15 12.65 -13.40 -11.85
CA GLU A 15 11.25 -13.25 -12.30
C GLU A 15 10.25 -13.18 -11.13
N ASN A 16 10.40 -14.06 -10.14
CA ASN A 16 9.56 -14.05 -8.93
C ASN A 16 9.81 -12.84 -8.02
N ALA A 17 11.02 -12.28 -8.04
CA ALA A 17 11.35 -11.11 -7.23
C ALA A 17 10.70 -9.82 -7.76
N ASP A 18 10.66 -9.66 -9.07
CA ASP A 18 10.08 -8.47 -9.71
C ASP A 18 8.55 -8.40 -9.53
N GLU A 19 7.87 -9.52 -9.75
CA GLU A 19 6.42 -9.62 -9.52
C GLU A 19 6.05 -9.38 -8.05
N LYS A 20 6.83 -9.92 -7.12
CA LYS A 20 6.63 -9.68 -5.68
C LYS A 20 6.86 -8.22 -5.30
N LEU A 21 7.86 -7.56 -5.89
CA LEU A 21 8.12 -6.14 -5.68
C LEU A 21 6.94 -5.30 -6.20
N LYS A 22 6.47 -5.59 -7.41
CA LYS A 22 5.31 -4.90 -8.00
C LYS A 22 4.04 -5.11 -7.15
N LYS A 23 3.80 -6.35 -6.69
CA LYS A 23 2.69 -6.66 -5.79
C LYS A 23 2.80 -5.89 -4.47
N ALA A 24 3.97 -5.87 -3.85
CA ALA A 24 4.18 -5.13 -2.60
C ALA A 24 3.95 -3.62 -2.77
N CYS A 25 4.35 -3.03 -3.90
CA CYS A 25 4.06 -1.62 -4.21
C CYS A 25 2.56 -1.36 -4.36
N LYS A 26 1.81 -2.28 -4.99
CA LYS A 26 0.35 -2.18 -5.15
C LYS A 26 -0.40 -2.38 -3.84
N ASP A 27 0.06 -3.31 -3.00
CA ASP A 27 -0.48 -3.52 -1.66
C ASP A 27 -0.24 -2.27 -0.78
N PHE A 28 0.93 -1.64 -0.89
CA PHE A 28 1.22 -0.39 -0.19
C PHE A 28 0.32 0.77 -0.66
N GLU A 29 0.12 0.92 -1.97
CA GLU A 29 -0.80 1.93 -2.53
C GLU A 29 -2.23 1.72 -1.99
N ALA A 30 -2.70 0.47 -1.83
CA ALA A 30 -3.99 0.21 -1.19
C ALA A 30 -4.06 0.73 0.26
N VAL A 31 -3.03 0.47 1.06
CA VAL A 31 -2.97 0.97 2.45
C VAL A 31 -2.96 2.50 2.48
N PHE A 32 -2.19 3.13 1.60
CA PHE A 32 -2.14 4.59 1.50
C PHE A 32 -3.51 5.19 1.15
N ILE A 33 -4.22 4.60 0.18
CA ILE A 33 -5.56 5.04 -0.21
C ILE A 33 -6.55 4.86 0.95
N ASN A 34 -6.45 3.76 1.70
CA ASN A 34 -7.29 3.54 2.87
C ASN A 34 -7.08 4.62 3.95
N GLU A 35 -5.82 4.95 4.25
CA GLU A 35 -5.50 6.03 5.19
C GLU A 35 -5.95 7.41 4.67
N MET A 36 -5.90 7.64 3.36
CA MET A 36 -6.46 8.84 2.74
C MET A 36 -7.98 8.92 2.98
N PHE A 37 -8.73 7.84 2.77
CA PHE A 37 -10.17 7.81 3.06
C PHE A 37 -10.48 8.05 4.54
N LYS A 38 -9.70 7.47 5.45
CA LYS A 38 -9.84 7.74 6.89
C LYS A 38 -9.58 9.21 7.22
N ALA A 39 -8.56 9.82 6.61
CA ALA A 39 -8.27 11.24 6.79
C ALA A 39 -9.40 12.12 6.25
N MET A 40 -9.97 11.79 5.08
CA MET A 40 -11.12 12.50 4.51
C MET A 40 -12.37 12.37 5.39
N ARG A 41 -12.65 11.19 5.94
CA ARG A 41 -13.79 10.99 6.86
C ARG A 41 -13.69 11.91 8.08
N LYS A 42 -12.49 12.03 8.66
CA LYS A 42 -12.24 12.92 9.81
C LYS A 42 -12.53 14.40 9.52
N THR A 43 -12.60 14.82 8.26
CA THR A 43 -12.94 16.21 7.92
C THR A 43 -14.43 16.46 7.73
N VAL A 44 -15.26 15.42 7.69
CA VAL A 44 -16.72 15.54 7.54
C VAL A 44 -17.36 15.93 8.88
N PRO A 45 -17.94 17.15 9.00
CA PRO A 45 -18.64 17.55 10.23
C PRO A 45 -19.93 16.75 10.35
N GLY A 46 -20.21 16.20 11.53
CA GLY A 46 -21.46 15.46 11.80
C GLY A 46 -21.30 13.95 11.95
N ASP A 47 -20.12 13.41 11.67
CA ASP A 47 -19.78 12.01 11.96
C ASP A 47 -19.95 11.68 13.46
N ASP A 48 -19.76 12.69 14.32
CA ASP A 48 -19.99 12.62 15.78
C ASP A 48 -21.44 12.94 16.18
N ILE A 49 -22.20 13.66 15.34
CA ILE A 49 -23.57 14.14 15.63
C ILE A 49 -24.62 13.04 15.45
N PHE A 50 -24.42 12.14 14.49
CA PHE A 50 -25.33 11.00 14.25
C PHE A 50 -25.00 9.75 15.10
N GLY A 51 -24.10 9.89 16.08
CA GLY A 51 -23.65 8.82 16.97
C GLY A 51 -22.67 7.86 16.30
N LYS A 52 -21.54 7.61 16.97
CA LYS A 52 -20.61 6.54 16.62
C LYS A 52 -21.30 5.20 16.83
N SER A 53 -21.63 4.51 15.74
CA SER A 53 -22.11 3.13 15.78
C SER A 53 -20.95 2.21 15.45
N PHE A 54 -20.56 1.36 16.40
CA PHE A 54 -19.50 0.36 16.20
C PHE A 54 -19.74 -0.49 14.93
N ALA A 55 -20.99 -0.82 14.64
CA ALA A 55 -21.37 -1.56 13.44
C ALA A 55 -21.14 -0.75 12.16
N ARG A 56 -21.41 0.57 12.19
CA ARG A 56 -21.14 1.48 11.07
C ARG A 56 -19.63 1.61 10.85
N ASP A 57 -18.87 1.90 11.90
CA ASP A 57 -17.41 2.05 11.81
C ASP A 57 -16.77 0.79 11.23
N THR A 58 -17.17 -0.39 11.71
CA THR A 58 -16.68 -1.67 11.18
C THR A 58 -17.04 -1.86 9.70
N TYR A 59 -18.29 -1.58 9.32
CA TYR A 59 -18.74 -1.70 7.94
C TYR A 59 -17.98 -0.74 7.01
N GLU A 60 -17.80 0.51 7.43
CA GLU A 60 -17.10 1.53 6.67
C GLU A 60 -15.62 1.18 6.51
N ASP A 61 -14.95 0.71 7.57
CA ASP A 61 -13.57 0.22 7.48
C ASP A 61 -13.44 -0.91 6.46
N MET A 62 -14.34 -1.89 6.49
CA MET A 62 -14.37 -2.97 5.49
C MET A 62 -14.62 -2.44 4.07
N TYR A 63 -15.57 -1.50 3.93
CA TYR A 63 -15.90 -0.87 2.67
C TYR A 63 -14.70 -0.12 2.08
N TYR A 64 -14.07 0.77 2.85
CA TYR A 64 -12.91 1.54 2.40
C TYR A 64 -11.70 0.66 2.11
N ASN A 65 -11.51 -0.45 2.83
CA ASN A 65 -10.44 -1.41 2.52
C ASN A 65 -10.64 -2.06 1.15
N GLU A 66 -11.87 -2.49 0.83
CA GLU A 66 -12.16 -3.10 -0.47
C GLU A 66 -12.09 -2.08 -1.61
N VAL A 67 -12.61 -0.87 -1.40
CA VAL A 67 -12.50 0.23 -2.38
C VAL A 67 -11.03 0.56 -2.65
N ALA A 68 -10.22 0.71 -1.60
CA ALA A 68 -8.80 0.99 -1.73
C ALA A 68 -8.05 -0.12 -2.47
N THR A 69 -8.38 -1.38 -2.18
CA THR A 69 -7.79 -2.56 -2.85
C THR A 69 -8.17 -2.63 -4.33
N LYS A 70 -9.44 -2.35 -4.68
CA LYS A 70 -9.86 -2.29 -6.09
C LYS A 70 -9.20 -1.13 -6.83
N MET A 71 -9.12 0.03 -6.18
CA MET A 71 -8.52 1.23 -6.77
C MET A 71 -7.02 1.04 -7.02
N SER A 72 -6.28 0.44 -6.09
CA SER A 72 -4.85 0.16 -6.29
C SER A 72 -4.59 -0.84 -7.42
N LYS A 73 -5.45 -1.85 -7.59
CA LYS A 73 -5.36 -2.84 -8.69
C LYS A 73 -5.68 -2.25 -10.06
N GLY A 74 -6.53 -1.22 -10.11
CA GLY A 74 -6.84 -0.45 -11.33
C GLY A 74 -5.82 0.65 -11.63
N GLU A 75 -6.29 1.78 -12.17
CA GLU A 75 -5.45 2.93 -12.53
C GLU A 75 -4.93 3.73 -11.32
N GLY A 76 -5.40 3.45 -10.10
CA GLY A 76 -4.85 3.95 -8.84
C GLY A 76 -4.51 5.45 -8.83
N PHE A 77 -3.46 5.80 -8.08
CA PHE A 77 -2.88 7.15 -8.08
C PHE A 77 -1.48 7.17 -8.72
N GLY A 78 -1.01 6.04 -9.26
CA GLY A 78 0.32 5.88 -9.85
C GLY A 78 1.46 5.88 -8.81
N LEU A 79 1.14 5.78 -7.51
CA LEU A 79 2.13 5.72 -6.44
C LEU A 79 2.88 4.40 -6.48
N ALA A 80 2.17 3.29 -6.70
CA ALA A 80 2.78 1.96 -6.82
C ALA A 80 3.81 1.91 -7.94
N ASP A 81 3.52 2.51 -9.10
CA ASP A 81 4.44 2.52 -10.24
C ASP A 81 5.67 3.40 -9.97
N THR A 82 5.48 4.51 -9.26
CA THR A 82 6.58 5.39 -8.85
C THR A 82 7.51 4.68 -7.87
N MET A 83 6.95 4.00 -6.87
CA MET A 83 7.72 3.20 -5.92
C MET A 83 8.43 2.05 -6.61
N TYR A 84 7.75 1.33 -7.50
CA TYR A 84 8.35 0.24 -8.27
C TYR A 84 9.53 0.73 -9.11
N ARG A 85 9.41 1.85 -9.83
CA ARG A 85 10.53 2.45 -10.58
C ARG A 85 11.72 2.77 -9.66
N GLN A 86 11.48 3.41 -8.52
CA GLN A 86 12.57 3.78 -7.60
C GLN A 86 13.24 2.56 -6.96
N LEU A 87 12.46 1.58 -6.53
CA LEU A 87 12.95 0.38 -5.86
C LEU A 87 13.66 -0.55 -6.84
N SER A 88 13.08 -0.82 -8.01
CA SER A 88 13.69 -1.67 -9.04
C SER A 88 15.05 -1.11 -9.50
N HIS A 89 15.19 0.22 -9.63
CA HIS A 89 16.47 0.86 -9.93
C HIS A 89 17.50 0.66 -8.82
N LYS A 90 17.10 0.73 -7.54
CA LYS A 90 17.99 0.45 -6.40
C LYS A 90 18.42 -1.03 -6.38
N PHE A 91 17.50 -1.97 -6.58
CA PHE A 91 17.80 -3.41 -6.62
C PHE A 91 18.76 -3.78 -7.76
N LYS A 92 18.61 -3.16 -8.95
CA LYS A 92 19.53 -3.33 -10.09
C LYS A 92 20.92 -2.74 -9.82
N LYS A 93 21.01 -1.62 -9.09
CA LYS A 93 22.30 -0.96 -8.79
C LYS A 93 23.10 -1.71 -7.72
N THR A 94 22.44 -2.37 -6.76
CA THR A 94 23.10 -3.18 -5.72
C THR A 94 23.69 -4.48 -6.27
N THR A 95 23.05 -5.10 -7.27
CA THR A 95 23.51 -6.34 -7.91
C THR A 95 24.61 -6.14 -8.96
N ALA A 96 24.93 -4.89 -9.33
CA ALA A 96 25.98 -4.55 -10.28
C ALA A 96 27.29 -4.06 -9.60
N LYS A 97 27.34 -4.07 -8.26
CA LYS A 97 28.50 -3.62 -7.47
C LYS A 97 29.19 -4.75 -6.69
N GLU A 98 28.89 -6.00 -7.05
CA GLU A 98 29.58 -7.21 -6.59
C GLU A 98 30.22 -7.92 -7.79
#